data_AF-A0A551YLY1-F1
#
_entry.id   AF-A0A551YLY1-F1
#
_cell.length_a   1.000
_cell.length_b   1.000
_cell.length_c   1.000
_cell.angle_alpha   90.00
_cell.angle_beta   90.00
_cell.angle_gamma   90.00
#
_symmetry.space_group_name_H-M   'P 1'
#
loop_
_entity.id
_entity.type
_entity.pdbx_description
1 polymer ?
#
loop_
_entity_poly.entity_id
_entity_poly.type
_entity_poly.pdbx_seq_one_letter_code
_entity_poly.pdbx_strand_id
1 'polypeptide(L)'
;MPKKSYGETVEKRVKRLFEVLLDHVAHCQCEDNDWGVKLALGEEGKLLRVETNLAALVRLAEQKGEKLTKDQVRDAISHYLADYLGILRDERFKQQGSEEWRFSLTLWAKCGDKTTNLTKFSEEWHKRRSEPSKKAIAKPEKTAAPPVTVTALMDTKPQTEANLQLLTFDLTGKVEQLTRSEQYYAILTDIVTKKDILNDLYVSIGEGDFVYAWITRIFHEANLDKKPKISRLILKRLSDELIDIYISTNRLSINFKNKINRNLEFILEDEQLRQNNVEIEIKYWHTFPKFHGYLYGDDMLLGEWANDAKGYIHVKSPLYYTNRQFFPKQYDFIKNIFEENSTF
;
A
#
# COMPACT_ATOMS: atom_id res chain seq x y z
N MET A 1 -2.92 9.98 -34.60
CA MET A 1 -2.91 10.91 -33.43
C MET A 1 -2.30 12.23 -33.88
N PRO A 2 -2.92 13.39 -33.58
CA PRO A 2 -2.36 14.68 -33.96
C PRO A 2 -0.97 14.88 -33.32
N LYS A 3 -0.05 15.54 -34.04
CA LYS A 3 1.29 15.86 -33.54
C LYS A 3 1.17 16.70 -32.27
N LYS A 4 1.54 16.12 -31.12
CA LYS A 4 1.61 16.85 -29.85
C LYS A 4 2.70 17.93 -29.95
N SER A 5 2.33 19.17 -29.63
CA SER A 5 3.23 20.33 -29.68
C SER A 5 3.94 20.50 -28.34
N TYR A 6 5.20 20.91 -28.38
CA TYR A 6 6.05 21.23 -27.21
C TYR A 6 6.45 22.72 -27.22
N GLY A 7 5.70 23.54 -27.98
CA GLY A 7 5.93 24.96 -28.17
C GLY A 7 5.72 25.79 -26.90
N GLU A 8 6.15 27.05 -26.95
CA GLU A 8 6.15 27.98 -25.80
C GLU A 8 4.75 28.17 -25.18
N THR A 9 3.70 28.15 -26.01
CA THR A 9 2.31 28.24 -25.52
C THR A 9 1.90 27.02 -24.68
N VAL A 10 2.37 25.82 -25.03
CA VAL A 10 2.08 24.59 -24.28
C VAL A 10 2.86 24.59 -22.98
N GLU A 11 4.14 24.96 -23.04
CA GLU A 11 5.00 25.11 -21.87
C GLU A 11 4.40 26.05 -20.83
N LYS A 12 3.98 27.25 -21.25
CA LYS A 12 3.34 28.24 -20.36
C LYS A 12 2.11 27.68 -19.67
N ARG A 13 1.29 26.88 -20.37
CA ARG A 13 0.07 26.27 -19.80
C ARG A 13 0.40 25.18 -18.78
N VAL A 14 1.32 24.27 -19.09
CA VAL A 14 1.71 23.18 -18.18
C VAL A 14 2.46 23.74 -16.97
N LYS A 15 3.37 24.69 -17.18
CA LYS A 15 4.09 25.39 -16.11
C LYS A 15 3.13 26.10 -15.16
N ARG A 16 2.08 26.73 -15.70
CA ARG A 16 1.05 27.38 -14.87
C ARG A 16 0.25 26.39 -14.04
N LEU A 17 -0.12 25.23 -14.59
CA LEU A 17 -0.79 24.19 -13.79
C LEU A 17 0.13 23.70 -12.66
N PHE A 18 1.42 23.48 -12.96
CA PHE A 18 2.42 23.10 -11.96
C PHE A 18 2.62 24.18 -10.88
N GLU A 19 2.67 25.46 -11.29
CA GLU A 19 2.78 26.61 -10.39
C GLU A 19 1.61 26.69 -9.41
N VAL A 20 0.39 26.53 -9.92
CA VAL A 20 -0.83 26.58 -9.10
C VAL A 20 -0.87 25.44 -8.09
N LEU A 21 -0.41 24.25 -8.47
CA LEU A 21 -0.28 23.13 -7.53
C LEU A 21 0.71 23.45 -6.41
N LEU A 22 1.87 24.05 -6.73
CA LEU A 22 2.86 24.47 -5.72
C LEU A 22 2.30 25.57 -4.79
N ASP A 23 1.62 26.57 -5.34
CA ASP A 23 1.00 27.64 -4.56
C ASP A 23 -0.06 27.10 -3.60
N HIS A 24 -0.88 26.16 -4.07
CA HIS A 24 -1.96 25.60 -3.25
C HIS A 24 -1.41 24.80 -2.06
N VAL A 25 -0.30 24.08 -2.20
CA VAL A 25 0.36 23.40 -1.08
C VAL A 25 0.83 24.36 0.00
N ALA A 26 1.45 25.49 -0.40
CA ALA A 26 1.97 26.47 0.54
C ALA A 26 0.87 27.08 1.43
N HIS A 27 -0.39 27.01 1.01
CA HIS A 27 -1.56 27.50 1.73
C HIS A 27 -2.32 26.40 2.51
N CYS A 28 -2.01 25.11 2.32
CA CYS A 28 -2.73 23.96 2.91
C CYS A 28 -2.22 23.53 4.31
N GLN A 29 -1.46 24.36 5.02
CA GLN A 29 -1.25 24.20 6.48
C GLN A 29 -2.48 24.64 7.30
N CYS A 30 -3.56 25.08 6.64
CA CYS A 30 -4.80 25.52 7.25
C CYS A 30 -5.96 24.59 6.84
N GLU A 31 -6.81 24.26 7.81
CA GLU A 31 -7.94 23.34 7.72
C GLU A 31 -8.91 23.63 6.56
N ASP A 32 -9.47 22.56 5.98
CA ASP A 32 -10.54 22.49 4.98
C ASP A 32 -10.51 23.52 3.82
N ASN A 33 -9.91 23.13 2.70
CA ASN A 33 -9.96 23.90 1.47
C ASN A 33 -11.18 23.53 0.60
N ASP A 34 -12.09 24.49 0.40
CA ASP A 34 -13.35 24.39 -0.36
C ASP A 34 -13.17 24.23 -1.90
N TRP A 35 -11.96 23.84 -2.34
CA TRP A 35 -11.56 23.75 -3.74
C TRP A 35 -11.61 22.34 -4.31
N GLY A 36 -11.86 21.32 -3.47
CA GLY A 36 -11.93 19.92 -3.91
C GLY A 36 -10.57 19.35 -4.35
N VAL A 37 -9.47 19.88 -3.82
CA VAL A 37 -8.10 19.45 -4.11
C VAL A 37 -7.40 19.16 -2.78
N LYS A 38 -7.21 17.89 -2.46
CA LYS A 38 -6.45 17.47 -1.28
C LYS A 38 -4.99 17.31 -1.67
N LEU A 39 -4.12 18.01 -0.95
CA LEU A 39 -2.68 17.99 -1.19
C LEU A 39 -1.96 17.44 0.04
N ALA A 40 -0.99 16.57 -0.18
CA ALA A 40 -0.14 16.05 0.89
C ALA A 40 1.33 16.11 0.47
N LEU A 41 2.17 16.60 1.38
CA LEU A 41 3.62 16.60 1.21
C LEU A 41 4.24 15.32 1.78
N GLY A 42 4.97 14.61 0.93
CA GLY A 42 5.84 13.49 1.31
C GLY A 42 7.30 13.90 1.43
N GLU A 43 8.19 12.91 1.51
CA GLU A 43 9.67 12.97 1.55
C GLU A 43 10.29 14.38 1.55
N GLU A 44 10.75 14.85 2.72
CA GLU A 44 11.47 16.13 2.89
C GLU A 44 10.80 17.39 2.28
N GLY A 45 9.53 17.30 1.89
CA GLY A 45 8.79 18.34 1.18
C GLY A 45 8.99 18.33 -0.35
N LYS A 46 9.62 17.30 -0.93
CA LYS A 46 9.89 17.18 -2.38
C LYS A 46 8.90 16.28 -3.12
N LEU A 47 8.02 15.56 -2.42
CA LEU A 47 6.97 14.77 -3.06
C LEU A 47 5.62 15.42 -2.78
N LEU A 48 4.85 15.73 -3.82
CA LEU A 48 3.52 16.32 -3.71
C LEU A 48 2.46 15.33 -4.20
N ARG A 49 1.63 14.81 -3.29
CA ARG A 49 0.47 14.00 -3.63
C ARG A 49 -0.77 14.88 -3.83
N VAL A 50 -1.51 14.62 -4.89
CA VAL A 50 -2.68 15.38 -5.31
C VAL A 50 -3.87 14.44 -5.46
N GLU A 51 -4.94 14.68 -4.71
CA GLU A 51 -6.26 14.05 -4.90
C GLU A 51 -7.27 15.11 -5.29
N THR A 52 -7.91 14.96 -6.44
CA THR A 52 -8.75 16.01 -7.03
C THR A 52 -9.65 15.47 -8.14
N ASN A 53 -10.31 16.35 -8.89
CA ASN A 53 -10.93 16.04 -10.17
C ASN A 53 -10.54 17.09 -11.21
N LEU A 54 -10.76 16.81 -12.49
CA LEU A 54 -10.35 17.72 -13.58
C LEU A 54 -11.05 19.09 -13.50
N ALA A 55 -12.29 19.15 -12.99
CA ALA A 55 -13.01 20.42 -12.88
C ALA A 55 -12.39 21.34 -11.81
N ALA A 56 -11.97 20.77 -10.68
CA ALA A 56 -11.26 21.48 -9.62
C ALA A 56 -9.91 22.02 -10.12
N LEU A 57 -9.14 21.23 -10.88
CA LEU A 57 -7.88 21.67 -11.48
C LEU A 57 -8.07 22.79 -12.53
N VAL A 58 -9.14 22.75 -13.32
CA VAL A 58 -9.49 23.85 -14.23
C VAL A 58 -9.77 25.13 -13.44
N ARG A 59 -10.59 25.06 -12.39
CA ARG A 59 -10.90 26.20 -11.51
C ARG A 59 -9.65 26.77 -10.82
N LEU A 60 -8.77 25.90 -10.34
CA LEU A 60 -7.51 26.30 -9.74
C LEU A 60 -6.61 26.99 -10.77
N ALA A 61 -6.47 26.41 -11.96
CA ALA A 61 -5.66 26.99 -13.01
C ALA A 61 -6.14 28.40 -13.37
N GLU A 62 -7.46 28.60 -13.55
CA GLU A 62 -8.12 29.88 -13.86
C GLU A 62 -7.68 31.04 -12.96
N GLN A 63 -7.36 30.79 -11.67
CA GLN A 63 -6.91 31.84 -10.74
C GLN A 63 -5.66 32.60 -11.20
N LYS A 64 -4.85 32.00 -12.09
CA LYS A 64 -3.58 32.57 -12.57
C LYS A 64 -3.60 33.00 -14.05
N GLY A 65 -4.78 33.17 -14.68
CA GLY A 65 -4.91 33.64 -16.09
C GLY A 65 -6.03 32.98 -16.91
N GLU A 66 -5.84 32.82 -18.23
CA GLU A 66 -6.83 32.20 -19.14
C GLU A 66 -7.31 30.79 -18.74
N LYS A 67 -8.59 30.51 -18.95
CA LYS A 67 -9.25 29.23 -18.65
C LYS A 67 -8.68 28.07 -19.47
N LEU A 68 -8.17 27.06 -18.79
CA LEU A 68 -7.78 25.80 -19.42
C LEU A 68 -9.02 24.92 -19.63
N THR A 69 -9.06 24.19 -20.74
CA THR A 69 -10.09 23.17 -20.97
C THR A 69 -9.76 21.88 -20.19
N LYS A 70 -10.77 21.04 -19.90
CA LYS A 70 -10.55 19.74 -19.24
C LYS A 70 -9.57 18.85 -20.01
N ASP A 71 -9.57 18.92 -21.34
CA ASP A 71 -8.67 18.14 -22.18
C ASP A 71 -7.22 18.64 -22.10
N GLN A 72 -7.02 19.96 -22.00
CA GLN A 72 -5.69 20.54 -21.79
C GLN A 72 -5.12 20.19 -20.42
N VAL A 73 -5.94 20.18 -19.37
CA VAL A 73 -5.54 19.69 -18.03
C VAL A 73 -5.25 18.18 -18.08
N ARG A 74 -6.11 17.43 -18.78
CA ARG A 74 -5.90 16.08 -19.34
C ARG A 74 -4.45 15.82 -19.72
N ASP A 75 -4.07 16.48 -20.81
CA ASP A 75 -2.77 16.33 -21.45
C ASP A 75 -1.62 16.86 -20.58
N ALA A 76 -1.83 17.95 -19.85
CA ALA A 76 -0.83 18.48 -18.92
C ALA A 76 -0.39 17.43 -17.90
N ILE A 77 -1.34 16.73 -17.28
CA ILE A 77 -1.07 15.69 -16.27
C ILE A 77 -0.53 14.43 -16.93
N SER A 78 -1.32 13.80 -17.81
CA SER A 78 -1.04 12.46 -18.31
C SER A 78 0.08 12.41 -19.34
N HIS A 79 0.35 13.51 -20.05
CA HIS A 79 1.36 13.50 -21.10
C HIS A 79 2.56 14.37 -20.76
N TYR A 80 2.36 15.63 -20.35
CA TYR A 80 3.47 16.55 -20.20
C TYR A 80 4.20 16.38 -18.86
N LEU A 81 3.49 16.23 -17.76
CA LEU A 81 4.08 16.01 -16.44
C LEU A 81 4.50 14.54 -16.24
N ALA A 82 3.68 13.59 -16.70
CA ALA A 82 3.99 12.15 -16.63
C ALA A 82 4.99 11.72 -17.70
N ASP A 83 4.60 11.61 -18.97
CA ASP A 83 5.47 11.03 -20.01
C ASP A 83 6.67 11.93 -20.36
N TYR A 84 6.42 13.23 -20.57
CA TYR A 84 7.42 14.13 -21.15
C TYR A 84 8.44 14.60 -20.12
N LEU A 85 8.02 14.98 -18.91
CA LEU A 85 8.93 15.40 -17.83
C LEU A 85 9.29 14.25 -16.87
N GLY A 86 8.48 13.19 -16.78
CA GLY A 86 8.77 12.06 -15.89
C GLY A 86 8.58 12.37 -14.41
N ILE A 87 7.92 13.47 -14.06
CA ILE A 87 7.79 13.94 -12.68
C ILE A 87 6.46 13.54 -12.04
N LEU A 88 5.50 13.04 -12.82
CA LEU A 88 4.17 12.65 -12.34
C LEU A 88 4.00 11.13 -12.37
N ARG A 89 3.51 10.57 -11.26
CA ARG A 89 3.09 9.17 -11.14
C ARG A 89 1.58 9.10 -10.95
N ASP A 90 0.88 8.42 -11.87
CA ASP A 90 -0.56 8.16 -11.74
C ASP A 90 -0.79 7.06 -10.69
N GLU A 91 -1.64 7.36 -9.72
CA GLU A 91 -1.98 6.50 -8.57
C GLU A 91 -3.47 6.12 -8.59
N ARG A 92 -4.19 6.39 -9.69
CA ARG A 92 -5.61 6.02 -9.84
C ARG A 92 -5.77 4.51 -10.03
N PHE A 93 -6.67 3.92 -9.26
CA PHE A 93 -7.06 2.51 -9.39
C PHE A 93 -7.81 2.22 -10.70
N LYS A 94 -8.63 3.16 -11.17
CA LYS A 94 -9.27 3.13 -12.50
C LYS A 94 -8.85 4.36 -13.31
N GLN A 95 -8.07 4.13 -14.35
CA GLN A 95 -7.56 5.22 -15.21
C GLN A 95 -8.61 5.74 -16.21
N GLN A 96 -9.64 4.94 -16.50
CA GLN A 96 -10.75 5.28 -17.39
C GLN A 96 -12.06 5.41 -16.62
N GLY A 97 -12.89 6.41 -16.99
CA GLY A 97 -14.22 6.65 -16.43
C GLY A 97 -14.28 7.21 -15.01
N SER A 98 -13.14 7.33 -14.32
CA SER A 98 -13.05 7.97 -12.99
C SER A 98 -13.00 9.48 -13.11
N GLU A 99 -13.93 10.17 -12.44
CA GLU A 99 -13.86 11.62 -12.26
C GLU A 99 -12.80 12.01 -11.22
N GLU A 100 -12.46 11.09 -10.31
CA GLU A 100 -11.42 11.27 -9.32
C GLU A 100 -10.04 11.01 -9.89
N TRP A 101 -9.14 11.93 -9.58
CA TRP A 101 -7.74 11.93 -9.95
C TRP A 101 -6.87 11.85 -8.70
N ARG A 102 -5.96 10.87 -8.69
CA ARG A 102 -4.95 10.67 -7.66
C ARG A 102 -3.60 10.49 -8.32
N PHE A 103 -2.66 11.37 -8.03
CA PHE A 103 -1.31 11.30 -8.58
C PHE A 103 -0.28 11.96 -7.65
N SER A 104 0.99 11.60 -7.81
CA SER A 104 2.10 12.24 -7.12
C SER A 104 3.04 12.95 -8.07
N LEU A 105 3.59 14.09 -7.62
CA LEU A 105 4.56 14.92 -8.31
C LEU A 105 5.88 14.90 -7.55
N THR A 106 6.95 14.45 -8.19
CA THR A 106 8.31 14.55 -7.68
C THR A 106 8.87 15.93 -8.04
N LEU A 107 9.09 16.77 -7.03
CA LEU A 107 9.63 18.11 -7.15
C LEU A 107 11.17 18.09 -7.14
N TRP A 108 11.79 19.05 -7.81
CA TRP A 108 13.25 19.19 -7.84
C TRP A 108 13.81 19.80 -6.55
N ALA A 109 13.02 20.62 -5.88
CA ALA A 109 13.32 21.23 -4.60
C ALA A 109 12.14 21.08 -3.64
N LYS A 110 12.34 21.39 -2.36
CA LYS A 110 11.25 21.38 -1.37
C LYS A 110 10.11 22.29 -1.86
N CYS A 111 8.88 21.95 -1.55
CA CYS A 111 7.70 22.62 -2.09
C CYS A 111 7.65 24.13 -1.76
N GLY A 112 8.17 24.54 -0.61
CA GLY A 112 8.32 25.96 -0.25
C GLY A 112 9.31 26.73 -1.13
N ASP A 113 10.22 26.04 -1.83
CA ASP A 113 11.13 26.64 -2.82
C ASP A 113 10.52 26.57 -4.22
N LYS A 114 9.48 27.38 -4.40
CA LYS A 114 8.73 27.51 -5.66
C LYS A 114 9.63 27.96 -6.80
N THR A 115 10.50 28.95 -6.57
CA THR A 115 11.38 29.53 -7.60
C THR A 115 12.29 28.48 -8.19
N THR A 116 12.97 27.67 -7.35
CA THR A 116 13.84 26.60 -7.85
C THR A 116 13.06 25.55 -8.64
N ASN A 117 11.87 25.17 -8.18
CA ASN A 117 11.02 24.20 -8.88
C ASN A 117 10.56 24.70 -10.27
N LEU A 118 10.17 25.97 -10.40
CA LEU A 118 9.74 26.56 -11.68
C LEU A 118 10.91 26.79 -12.65
N THR A 119 12.09 27.12 -12.14
CA THR A 119 13.31 27.23 -12.95
C THR A 119 13.69 25.85 -13.49
N LYS A 120 13.77 24.84 -12.63
CA LYS A 120 14.09 23.45 -13.02
C LYS A 120 13.07 22.87 -14.00
N PHE A 121 11.79 23.19 -13.84
CA PHE A 121 10.76 22.84 -14.81
C PHE A 121 11.10 23.34 -16.22
N SER A 122 11.49 24.61 -16.34
CA SER A 122 11.75 25.24 -17.65
C SER A 122 13.05 24.71 -18.25
N GLU A 123 14.08 24.52 -17.42
CA GLU A 123 15.35 23.89 -17.83
C GLU A 123 15.14 22.49 -18.41
N GLU A 124 14.42 21.61 -17.70
CA GLU A 124 14.14 20.25 -18.16
C GLU A 124 13.22 20.23 -19.38
N TRP A 125 12.25 21.15 -19.45
CA TRP A 125 11.39 21.29 -20.62
C TRP A 125 12.17 21.63 -21.89
N HIS A 126 13.06 22.62 -21.80
CA HIS A 126 13.89 23.05 -22.93
C HIS A 126 14.94 22.00 -23.29
N LYS A 127 15.60 21.38 -22.30
CA LYS A 127 16.58 20.30 -22.52
C LYS A 127 16.00 19.17 -23.37
N ARG A 128 14.83 18.65 -22.97
CA ARG A 128 14.14 17.56 -23.71
C ARG A 128 13.59 18.00 -25.06
N ARG A 129 13.37 19.31 -25.26
CA ARG A 129 12.96 19.89 -26.55
C ARG A 129 14.14 20.05 -27.51
N SER A 130 15.34 20.33 -26.98
CA SER A 130 16.58 20.47 -27.76
C SER A 130 17.24 19.14 -28.11
N GLU A 131 16.90 18.05 -27.42
CA GLU A 131 17.36 16.71 -27.79
C GLU A 131 16.71 16.24 -29.11
N PRO A 132 17.49 15.84 -30.13
CA PRO A 132 16.93 15.40 -31.39
C PRO A 132 16.08 14.12 -31.19
N SER A 133 14.78 14.25 -31.48
CA SER A 133 13.78 13.19 -31.33
C SER A 133 14.14 11.91 -32.10
N LYS A 134 14.70 10.91 -31.42
CA LYS A 134 14.54 9.50 -31.81
C LYS A 134 13.26 8.97 -31.17
N LYS A 135 12.13 9.07 -31.87
CA LYS A 135 10.90 8.35 -31.48
C LYS A 135 10.89 6.96 -32.13
N ALA A 136 11.13 5.95 -31.32
CA ALA A 136 10.34 4.71 -31.29
C ALA A 136 10.67 4.00 -29.98
N ILE A 137 9.78 4.11 -28.99
CA ILE A 137 9.81 3.29 -27.79
C ILE A 137 9.45 1.87 -28.24
N ALA A 138 10.48 1.07 -28.50
CA ALA A 138 10.36 -0.38 -28.48
C ALA A 138 10.26 -0.80 -27.00
N LYS A 139 9.19 -1.54 -26.71
CA LYS A 139 9.00 -2.36 -25.52
C LYS A 139 10.32 -3.06 -25.15
N PRO A 140 10.86 -2.95 -23.92
CA PRO A 140 12.04 -3.72 -23.56
C PRO A 140 11.63 -5.18 -23.33
N GLU A 141 11.77 -5.95 -24.40
CA GLU A 141 12.00 -7.38 -24.35
C GLU A 141 13.41 -7.65 -23.81
N LYS A 142 13.53 -8.78 -23.11
CA LYS A 142 14.70 -9.28 -22.37
C LYS A 142 16.04 -9.04 -23.07
N THR A 143 16.99 -8.42 -22.38
CA THR A 143 18.41 -8.75 -22.57
C THR A 143 19.20 -8.51 -21.28
N ALA A 144 20.09 -9.45 -21.02
CA ALA A 144 20.73 -9.78 -19.76
C ALA A 144 21.65 -8.69 -19.17
N ALA A 145 21.68 -8.62 -17.83
CA ALA A 145 22.84 -8.19 -17.08
C ALA A 145 23.61 -9.44 -16.58
N PRO A 146 24.95 -9.43 -16.53
CA PRO A 146 25.79 -10.57 -16.16
C PRO A 146 25.76 -10.86 -14.63
N PRO A 147 26.30 -12.01 -14.19
CA PRO A 147 25.77 -12.74 -13.05
C PRO A 147 26.34 -12.26 -11.71
N VAL A 148 25.47 -12.06 -10.73
CA VAL A 148 25.85 -12.28 -9.33
C VAL A 148 25.49 -13.72 -9.01
N THR A 149 26.52 -14.55 -9.00
CA THR A 149 26.46 -15.96 -8.62
C THR A 149 25.94 -16.08 -7.19
N VAL A 150 24.70 -16.52 -7.04
CA VAL A 150 24.29 -17.35 -5.90
C VAL A 150 23.79 -18.66 -6.51
N THR A 151 24.74 -19.57 -6.74
CA THR A 151 24.47 -20.96 -7.04
C THR A 151 23.91 -21.63 -5.78
N ALA A 152 22.97 -22.56 -6.00
CA ALA A 152 22.28 -23.46 -5.05
C ALA A 152 20.91 -22.93 -4.59
N LEU A 153 19.75 -23.47 -4.96
CA LEU A 153 19.36 -24.70 -5.67
C LEU A 153 18.04 -24.41 -6.42
N MET A 154 18.01 -24.69 -7.73
CA MET A 154 16.77 -24.78 -8.50
C MET A 154 16.38 -26.25 -8.61
N ASP A 155 15.19 -26.59 -8.12
CA ASP A 155 14.34 -27.67 -8.64
C ASP A 155 12.91 -27.42 -8.14
N THR A 156 12.09 -26.60 -8.82
CA THR A 156 10.61 -26.50 -8.58
C THR A 156 9.85 -25.63 -9.62
N LYS A 157 10.28 -25.49 -10.88
CA LYS A 157 9.66 -24.52 -11.82
C LYS A 157 8.14 -24.69 -12.08
N PRO A 158 7.52 -25.88 -12.07
CA PRO A 158 6.07 -26.02 -12.21
C PRO A 158 5.29 -25.72 -10.91
N GLN A 159 5.89 -25.98 -9.76
CA GLN A 159 5.25 -25.75 -8.46
C GLN A 159 5.20 -24.27 -8.11
N THR A 160 6.21 -23.47 -8.51
CA THR A 160 6.23 -22.04 -8.19
C THR A 160 5.09 -21.26 -8.85
N GLU A 161 4.72 -21.54 -10.11
CA GLU A 161 3.62 -20.84 -10.79
C GLU A 161 2.23 -21.24 -10.26
N ALA A 162 2.02 -22.53 -9.96
CA ALA A 162 0.78 -22.99 -9.32
C ALA A 162 0.62 -22.42 -7.91
N ASN A 163 1.71 -22.36 -7.13
CA ASN A 163 1.73 -21.75 -5.80
C ASN A 163 1.49 -20.23 -5.87
N LEU A 164 1.98 -19.55 -6.90
CA LEU A 164 1.71 -18.13 -7.14
C LEU A 164 0.23 -17.86 -7.45
N GLN A 165 -0.45 -18.74 -8.17
CA GLN A 165 -1.90 -18.63 -8.42
C GLN A 165 -2.72 -18.86 -7.13
N LEU A 166 -2.26 -19.71 -6.22
CA LEU A 166 -2.91 -19.86 -4.91
C LEU A 166 -2.75 -18.60 -4.02
N LEU A 167 -1.78 -17.73 -4.34
CA LEU A 167 -1.58 -16.42 -3.71
C LEU A 167 -2.31 -15.28 -4.42
N THR A 168 -2.85 -15.49 -5.61
CA THR A 168 -3.68 -14.48 -6.27
C THR A 168 -5.06 -14.45 -5.62
N PHE A 169 -5.40 -13.31 -5.02
CA PHE A 169 -6.67 -13.06 -4.33
C PHE A 169 -7.85 -12.83 -5.29
N ASP A 170 -7.98 -13.64 -6.35
CA ASP A 170 -9.18 -13.66 -7.20
C ASP A 170 -10.29 -14.46 -6.49
N LEU A 171 -10.85 -13.82 -5.48
CA LEU A 171 -11.85 -14.36 -4.56
C LEU A 171 -13.29 -14.03 -5.01
N THR A 172 -13.51 -13.91 -6.31
CA THR A 172 -14.78 -13.42 -6.87
C THR A 172 -15.99 -14.30 -6.48
N GLY A 173 -17.03 -13.65 -5.93
CA GLY A 173 -18.37 -14.23 -5.77
C GLY A 173 -18.67 -15.02 -4.49
N LYS A 174 -17.70 -15.27 -3.60
CA LYS A 174 -17.91 -16.03 -2.34
C LYS A 174 -17.20 -15.46 -1.12
N VAL A 175 -16.90 -14.16 -1.14
CA VAL A 175 -16.03 -13.52 -0.16
C VAL A 175 -16.64 -12.21 0.30
N GLU A 176 -16.59 -11.99 1.61
CA GLU A 176 -17.00 -10.73 2.22
C GLU A 176 -15.77 -9.83 2.38
N GLN A 177 -15.84 -8.63 1.81
CA GLN A 177 -14.80 -7.63 1.95
C GLN A 177 -15.02 -6.82 3.22
N LEU A 178 -14.02 -6.81 4.08
CA LEU A 178 -14.01 -6.11 5.35
C LEU A 178 -13.04 -4.93 5.21
N THR A 179 -13.51 -3.72 5.49
CA THR A 179 -12.76 -2.47 5.21
C THR A 179 -12.47 -1.66 6.47
N ARG A 180 -13.05 -2.05 7.61
CA ARG A 180 -12.93 -1.33 8.87
C ARG A 180 -12.60 -2.28 10.02
N SER A 181 -11.90 -1.75 11.02
CA SER A 181 -11.48 -2.50 12.21
C SER A 181 -12.65 -3.12 12.98
N GLU A 182 -13.82 -2.47 13.00
CA GLU A 182 -15.01 -2.99 13.68
C GLU A 182 -15.54 -4.27 13.01
N GLN A 183 -15.41 -4.37 11.68
CA GLN A 183 -15.81 -5.57 10.94
C GLN A 183 -14.85 -6.73 11.20
N TYR A 184 -13.54 -6.46 11.23
CA TYR A 184 -12.54 -7.45 11.62
C TYR A 184 -12.79 -7.95 13.04
N TYR A 185 -13.04 -7.03 13.97
CA TYR A 185 -13.35 -7.36 15.36
C TYR A 185 -14.57 -8.28 15.46
N ALA A 186 -15.68 -7.90 14.82
CA ALA A 186 -16.93 -8.67 14.90
C ALA A 186 -16.77 -10.09 14.36
N ILE A 187 -16.19 -10.24 13.16
CA ILE A 187 -16.03 -11.55 12.52
C ILE A 187 -14.99 -12.40 13.27
N LEU A 188 -13.85 -11.84 13.65
CA LEU A 188 -12.84 -12.59 14.40
C LEU A 188 -13.38 -13.06 15.76
N THR A 189 -14.14 -12.21 16.45
CA THR A 189 -14.78 -12.59 17.71
C THR A 189 -15.84 -13.67 17.49
N ASP A 190 -16.69 -13.54 16.47
CA ASP A 190 -17.68 -14.57 16.12
C ASP A 190 -17.01 -15.92 15.83
N ILE A 191 -15.99 -15.96 14.97
CA ILE A 191 -15.38 -17.25 14.59
C ILE A 191 -14.72 -17.96 15.77
N VAL A 192 -14.07 -17.23 16.69
CA VAL A 192 -13.39 -17.85 17.84
C VAL A 192 -14.33 -18.19 18.99
N THR A 193 -15.52 -17.59 19.05
CA THR A 193 -16.49 -17.84 20.14
C THR A 193 -17.62 -18.79 19.74
N LYS A 194 -17.96 -18.90 18.45
CA LYS A 194 -19.08 -19.74 17.98
C LYS A 194 -18.79 -21.24 17.99
N LYS A 195 -17.53 -21.64 17.86
CA LYS A 195 -17.13 -23.05 17.78
C LYS A 195 -17.10 -23.67 19.18
N ASP A 196 -17.33 -24.97 19.26
CA ASP A 196 -17.24 -25.71 20.54
C ASP A 196 -15.87 -26.36 20.75
N ILE A 197 -15.04 -26.40 19.70
CA ILE A 197 -13.74 -27.06 19.66
C ILE A 197 -12.64 -26.00 19.74
N LEU A 198 -11.62 -26.26 20.57
CA LEU A 198 -10.40 -25.45 20.59
C LEU A 198 -9.65 -25.60 19.26
N ASN A 199 -9.28 -24.47 18.65
CA ASN A 199 -8.47 -24.45 17.44
C ASN A 199 -7.29 -23.51 17.61
N ASP A 200 -6.25 -23.75 16.82
CA ASP A 200 -5.13 -22.84 16.69
C ASP A 200 -5.56 -21.59 15.92
N LEU A 201 -5.08 -20.44 16.38
CA LEU A 201 -5.24 -19.15 15.73
C LEU A 201 -3.89 -18.72 15.16
N TYR A 202 -3.80 -18.69 13.83
CA TYR A 202 -2.61 -18.20 13.14
C TYR A 202 -2.82 -16.75 12.74
N VAL A 203 -1.82 -15.91 12.98
CA VAL A 203 -1.89 -14.46 12.72
C VAL A 203 -0.62 -13.98 12.05
N SER A 204 -0.76 -13.34 10.88
CA SER A 204 0.35 -12.68 10.18
C SER A 204 0.32 -11.22 10.57
N ILE A 205 1.30 -10.79 11.37
CA ILE A 205 1.25 -9.50 12.06
C ILE A 205 2.09 -8.44 11.35
N GLY A 206 1.52 -7.23 11.24
CA GLY A 206 2.25 -5.99 10.99
C GLY A 206 2.85 -5.45 12.29
N GLU A 207 2.49 -4.22 12.66
CA GLU A 207 2.88 -3.65 13.96
C GLU A 207 2.20 -4.37 15.15
N GLY A 208 1.16 -5.19 14.93
CA GLY A 208 0.49 -6.00 15.95
C GLY A 208 -0.47 -5.23 16.87
N ASP A 209 -0.72 -3.94 16.59
CA ASP A 209 -1.57 -3.04 17.37
C ASP A 209 -3.02 -3.53 17.50
N PHE A 210 -3.63 -3.90 16.37
CA PHE A 210 -4.98 -4.45 16.37
C PHE A 210 -5.03 -5.80 17.11
N VAL A 211 -4.07 -6.68 16.86
CA VAL A 211 -4.06 -8.04 17.42
C VAL A 211 -3.96 -7.99 18.92
N TYR A 212 -3.04 -7.18 19.45
CA TYR A 212 -2.92 -6.92 20.87
C TYR A 212 -4.24 -6.39 21.46
N ALA A 213 -4.78 -5.31 20.89
CA ALA A 213 -6.00 -4.70 21.41
C ALA A 213 -7.21 -5.65 21.37
N TRP A 214 -7.35 -6.43 20.29
CA TRP A 214 -8.44 -7.38 20.13
C TRP A 214 -8.32 -8.57 21.09
N ILE A 215 -7.14 -9.19 21.20
CA ILE A 215 -6.93 -10.34 22.07
C ILE A 215 -7.16 -9.97 23.54
N THR A 216 -6.57 -8.88 24.01
CA THR A 216 -6.81 -8.41 25.38
C THR A 216 -8.28 -8.15 25.60
N ARG A 217 -8.99 -7.55 24.65
CA ARG A 217 -10.42 -7.29 24.80
C ARG A 217 -11.25 -8.58 24.92
N ILE A 218 -11.05 -9.58 24.05
CA ILE A 218 -11.90 -10.78 24.05
C ILE A 218 -11.65 -11.73 25.24
N PHE A 219 -10.49 -11.64 25.89
CA PHE A 219 -10.20 -12.45 27.07
C PHE A 219 -10.55 -11.73 28.38
N HIS A 220 -10.60 -10.40 28.38
CA HIS A 220 -10.92 -9.59 29.56
C HIS A 220 -12.38 -9.13 29.61
N GLU A 221 -13.13 -9.18 28.50
CA GLU A 221 -14.55 -8.80 28.48
C GLU A 221 -15.43 -9.81 29.23
N ALA A 222 -15.92 -9.39 30.40
CA ALA A 222 -16.84 -10.19 31.23
C ALA A 222 -18.21 -10.46 30.57
N ASN A 223 -18.58 -9.71 29.54
CA ASN A 223 -19.90 -9.76 28.88
C ASN A 223 -19.90 -10.57 27.57
N LEU A 224 -18.85 -11.33 27.27
CA LEU A 224 -18.91 -12.26 26.15
C LEU A 224 -19.76 -13.48 26.53
N ASP A 225 -20.86 -13.69 25.80
CA ASP A 225 -21.77 -14.83 25.99
C ASP A 225 -21.04 -16.17 25.92
N LYS A 226 -19.93 -16.23 25.16
CA LYS A 226 -19.07 -17.40 25.02
C LYS A 226 -17.60 -17.00 25.07
N LYS A 227 -16.81 -17.78 25.81
CA LYS A 227 -15.35 -17.62 25.85
C LYS A 227 -14.71 -17.99 24.51
N PRO A 228 -13.63 -17.31 24.09
CA PRO A 228 -12.84 -17.69 22.92
C PRO A 228 -12.32 -19.13 23.02
N LYS A 229 -12.38 -19.88 21.92
CA LYS A 229 -11.91 -21.28 21.82
C LYS A 229 -10.56 -21.38 21.13
N ILE A 230 -9.55 -20.73 21.69
CA ILE A 230 -8.21 -20.72 21.13
C ILE A 230 -7.32 -21.65 21.97
N SER A 231 -6.70 -22.66 21.35
CA SER A 231 -5.69 -23.51 22.01
C SER A 231 -4.32 -22.87 21.99
N ARG A 232 -3.92 -22.39 20.81
CA ARG A 232 -2.61 -21.80 20.56
C ARG A 232 -2.74 -20.56 19.71
N LEU A 233 -1.95 -19.54 20.01
CA LEU A 233 -1.81 -18.31 19.25
C LEU A 233 -0.44 -18.30 18.56
N ILE A 234 -0.45 -18.49 17.24
CA ILE A 234 0.76 -18.51 16.41
C ILE A 234 0.91 -17.14 15.75
N LEU A 235 1.85 -16.34 16.23
CA LEU A 235 2.14 -14.99 15.74
C LEU A 235 3.30 -15.03 14.75
N LYS A 236 3.00 -14.84 13.47
CA LYS A 236 4.00 -14.82 12.39
C LYS A 236 4.38 -13.39 12.04
N ARG A 237 5.55 -12.95 12.51
CA ARG A 237 6.09 -11.59 12.35
C ARG A 237 7.21 -11.52 11.33
N LEU A 238 7.53 -10.34 10.84
CA LEU A 238 8.80 -10.12 10.13
C LEU A 238 9.99 -10.40 11.05
N SER A 239 11.05 -11.03 10.52
CA SER A 239 12.32 -11.16 11.25
C SER A 239 12.97 -9.78 11.43
N ASP A 240 13.80 -9.65 12.46
CA ASP A 240 14.46 -8.38 12.78
C ASP A 240 15.37 -7.91 11.63
N GLU A 241 16.05 -8.84 10.97
CA GLU A 241 16.88 -8.55 9.81
C GLU A 241 16.04 -7.99 8.65
N LEU A 242 14.88 -8.59 8.41
CA LEU A 242 13.97 -8.15 7.35
C LEU A 242 13.37 -6.78 7.68
N ILE A 243 13.03 -6.53 8.95
CA ILE A 243 12.58 -5.21 9.41
C ILE A 243 13.66 -4.16 9.17
N ASP A 244 14.90 -4.44 9.56
CA ASP A 244 16.02 -3.50 9.41
C ASP A 244 16.30 -3.18 7.92
N ILE A 245 16.24 -4.19 7.03
CA ILE A 245 16.31 -4.00 5.57
C ILE A 245 15.17 -3.10 5.07
N TYR A 246 13.94 -3.32 5.53
CA TYR A 246 12.79 -2.57 5.05
C TYR A 246 12.72 -1.15 5.64
N ILE A 247 13.27 -0.92 6.82
CA ILE A 247 13.48 0.43 7.37
C ILE A 247 14.55 1.17 6.56
N SER A 248 15.71 0.53 6.31
CA SER A 248 16.79 1.17 5.54
C SER A 248 16.42 1.49 4.09
N THR A 249 15.47 0.75 3.52
CA THR A 249 14.91 1.02 2.18
C THR A 249 13.65 1.91 2.20
N ASN A 250 13.34 2.53 3.35
CA ASN A 250 12.20 3.44 3.57
C ASN A 250 10.83 2.81 3.25
N ARG A 251 10.72 1.48 3.36
CA ARG A 251 9.48 0.71 3.15
C ARG A 251 8.71 0.44 4.43
N LEU A 252 9.38 0.42 5.58
CA LEU A 252 8.76 0.39 6.90
C LEU A 252 9.14 1.64 7.68
N SER A 253 8.26 2.05 8.62
CA SER A 253 8.56 3.15 9.53
C SER A 253 9.75 2.81 10.41
N ILE A 254 10.61 3.80 10.72
CA ILE A 254 11.72 3.64 11.67
C ILE A 254 11.28 3.13 13.05
N ASN A 255 10.02 3.39 13.44
CA ASN A 255 9.47 2.94 14.72
C ASN A 255 8.82 1.56 14.65
N PHE A 256 8.77 0.91 13.49
CA PHE A 256 8.06 -0.35 13.28
C PHE A 256 8.57 -1.44 14.25
N LYS A 257 9.90 -1.62 14.34
CA LYS A 257 10.55 -2.60 15.21
C LYS A 257 10.19 -2.42 16.69
N ASN A 258 10.21 -1.17 17.15
CA ASN A 258 9.86 -0.86 18.54
C ASN A 258 8.38 -1.15 18.83
N LYS A 259 7.49 -0.79 17.90
CA LYS A 259 6.05 -1.04 18.07
C LYS A 259 5.70 -2.51 18.08
N ILE A 260 6.21 -3.30 17.12
CA ILE A 260 5.92 -4.73 17.05
C ILE A 260 6.48 -5.45 18.29
N ASN A 261 7.68 -5.11 18.75
CA ASN A 261 8.27 -5.69 19.96
C ASN A 261 7.41 -5.36 21.19
N ARG A 262 7.03 -4.10 21.37
CA ARG A 262 6.17 -3.67 22.48
C ARG A 262 4.80 -4.37 22.48
N ASN A 263 4.14 -4.43 21.32
CA ASN A 263 2.83 -5.06 21.23
C ASN A 263 2.90 -6.58 21.47
N LEU A 264 3.98 -7.24 21.03
CA LEU A 264 4.21 -8.65 21.32
C LEU A 264 4.52 -8.92 22.79
N GLU A 265 5.34 -8.07 23.42
CA GLU A 265 5.63 -8.14 24.86
C GLU A 265 4.31 -8.11 25.66
N PHE A 266 3.40 -7.19 25.35
CA PHE A 266 2.09 -7.16 26.00
C PHE A 266 1.25 -8.42 25.78
N ILE A 267 1.30 -9.02 24.58
CA ILE A 267 0.57 -10.27 24.31
C ILE A 267 1.20 -11.43 25.11
N LEU A 268 2.53 -11.55 25.11
CA LEU A 268 3.25 -12.60 25.83
C LEU A 268 3.03 -12.51 27.35
N GLU A 269 2.92 -11.29 27.87
CA GLU A 269 2.72 -11.02 29.28
C GLU A 269 1.25 -11.06 29.73
N ASP A 270 0.27 -11.18 28.81
CA ASP A 270 -1.15 -11.19 29.14
C ASP A 270 -1.54 -12.36 30.05
N GLU A 271 -1.99 -12.03 31.27
CA GLU A 271 -2.36 -13.03 32.28
C GLU A 271 -3.62 -13.80 31.89
N GLN A 272 -4.57 -13.18 31.20
CA GLN A 272 -5.79 -13.88 30.81
C GLN A 272 -5.53 -14.97 29.78
N LEU A 273 -4.56 -14.78 28.88
CA LEU A 273 -4.13 -15.85 27.97
C LEU A 273 -3.58 -17.06 28.74
N ARG A 274 -2.73 -16.81 29.74
CA ARG A 274 -2.19 -17.87 30.61
C ARG A 274 -3.28 -18.57 31.42
N GLN A 275 -4.19 -17.81 32.04
CA GLN A 275 -5.30 -18.37 32.82
C GLN A 275 -6.26 -19.21 31.97
N ASN A 276 -6.38 -18.90 30.67
CA ASN A 276 -7.17 -19.68 29.72
C ASN A 276 -6.36 -20.78 29.00
N ASN A 277 -5.12 -21.06 29.44
CA ASN A 277 -4.22 -22.07 28.88
C ASN A 277 -3.95 -21.91 27.38
N VAL A 278 -3.86 -20.67 26.89
CA VAL A 278 -3.49 -20.40 25.49
C VAL A 278 -1.98 -20.43 25.35
N GLU A 279 -1.45 -21.38 24.58
CA GLU A 279 -0.02 -21.40 24.22
C GLU A 279 0.29 -20.28 23.22
N ILE A 280 1.43 -19.61 23.33
CA ILE A 280 1.85 -18.57 22.39
C ILE A 280 3.12 -19.01 21.69
N GLU A 281 3.10 -19.04 20.36
CA GLU A 281 4.25 -19.37 19.51
C GLU A 281 4.57 -18.19 18.60
N ILE A 282 5.85 -17.80 18.52
CA ILE A 282 6.31 -16.76 17.59
C ILE A 282 7.05 -17.43 16.44
N LYS A 283 6.60 -17.13 15.21
CA LYS A 283 7.25 -17.55 13.96
C LYS A 283 7.70 -16.33 13.16
N TYR A 284 8.63 -16.56 12.23
CA TYR A 284 9.27 -15.49 11.48
C TYR A 284 9.05 -15.63 9.98
N TRP A 285 8.80 -14.50 9.35
CA TRP A 285 8.97 -14.30 7.92
C TRP A 285 10.40 -13.85 7.66
N HIS A 286 11.12 -14.63 6.85
CA HIS A 286 12.46 -14.28 6.39
C HIS A 286 12.45 -13.67 4.97
N THR A 287 11.30 -13.70 4.30
CA THR A 287 10.98 -12.90 3.11
C THR A 287 9.71 -12.12 3.36
N PHE A 288 9.53 -10.98 2.67
CA PHE A 288 8.36 -10.15 2.89
C PHE A 288 7.09 -10.89 2.43
N PRO A 289 6.10 -11.12 3.31
CA PRO A 289 4.94 -11.92 2.98
C PRO A 289 4.06 -11.22 1.95
N LYS A 290 3.44 -12.01 1.07
CA LYS A 290 2.50 -11.48 0.08
C LYS A 290 1.15 -11.08 0.68
N PHE A 291 0.86 -11.54 1.89
CA PHE A 291 -0.40 -11.32 2.57
C PHE A 291 -0.22 -11.11 4.07
N HIS A 292 -1.26 -10.56 4.69
CA HIS A 292 -1.46 -10.53 6.14
C HIS A 292 -2.86 -11.05 6.47
N GLY A 293 -3.12 -11.33 7.75
CA GLY A 293 -4.44 -11.77 8.22
C GLY A 293 -4.42 -12.95 9.19
N TYR A 294 -5.51 -13.72 9.19
CA TYR A 294 -5.87 -14.68 10.24
C TYR A 294 -6.36 -16.01 9.65
N LEU A 295 -6.02 -17.12 10.31
CA LEU A 295 -6.63 -18.44 10.11
C LEU A 295 -7.11 -19.00 11.45
N TYR A 296 -8.33 -19.55 11.47
CA TYR A 296 -8.88 -20.19 12.67
C TYR A 296 -9.89 -21.30 12.33
N GLY A 297 -9.53 -22.55 12.64
CA GLY A 297 -10.26 -23.71 12.09
C GLY A 297 -10.38 -23.57 10.57
N ASP A 298 -11.55 -23.81 10.00
CA ASP A 298 -11.79 -23.64 8.55
C ASP A 298 -11.96 -22.18 8.06
N ASP A 299 -11.88 -21.19 8.94
CA ASP A 299 -12.11 -19.78 8.61
C ASP A 299 -10.81 -19.05 8.28
N MET A 300 -10.88 -18.17 7.28
CA MET A 300 -9.71 -17.43 6.76
C MET A 300 -10.07 -15.98 6.47
N LEU A 301 -9.27 -15.05 6.99
CA LEU A 301 -9.36 -13.62 6.70
C LEU A 301 -8.01 -13.17 6.18
N LEU A 302 -7.91 -12.75 4.92
CA LEU A 302 -6.63 -12.38 4.32
C LEU A 302 -6.70 -11.10 3.52
N GLY A 303 -5.59 -10.38 3.44
CA GLY A 303 -5.46 -9.21 2.59
C GLY A 303 -4.03 -9.01 2.12
N GLU A 304 -3.87 -8.23 1.05
CA GLU A 304 -2.56 -7.79 0.58
C GLU A 304 -1.99 -6.68 1.48
N TRP A 305 -0.69 -6.47 1.51
CA TRP A 305 -0.14 -5.32 2.24
C TRP A 305 -0.42 -4.02 1.48
N ALA A 306 -0.86 -2.98 2.20
CA ALA A 306 -1.03 -1.64 1.65
C ALA A 306 0.09 -0.72 2.14
N ASN A 307 0.15 0.50 1.59
CA ASN A 307 0.96 1.56 2.16
C ASN A 307 0.08 2.53 2.95
N ASP A 308 0.58 3.04 4.07
CA ASP A 308 -0.05 4.13 4.80
C ASP A 308 0.09 5.47 4.04
N ALA A 309 -0.47 6.54 4.62
CA ALA A 309 -0.40 7.88 4.04
C ALA A 309 1.05 8.38 3.83
N LYS A 310 2.00 7.85 4.61
CA LYS A 310 3.43 8.19 4.52
C LYS A 310 4.19 7.31 3.52
N GLY A 311 3.54 6.28 2.96
CA GLY A 311 4.15 5.35 2.00
C GLY A 311 4.77 4.12 2.66
N TYR A 312 4.64 3.96 3.97
CA TYR A 312 5.13 2.78 4.67
C TYR A 312 4.16 1.63 4.52
N ILE A 313 4.70 0.43 4.30
CA ILE A 313 3.94 -0.80 4.31
C ILE A 313 3.20 -0.94 5.65
N HIS A 314 1.90 -1.18 5.57
CA HIS A 314 0.99 -1.32 6.70
C HIS A 314 -0.19 -2.24 6.36
N VAL A 315 -0.70 -2.94 7.37
CA VAL A 315 -1.87 -3.84 7.31
C VAL A 315 -3.24 -3.13 7.16
N LYS A 316 -3.31 -1.84 6.79
CA LYS A 316 -4.60 -1.09 6.68
C LYS A 316 -5.43 -1.45 5.43
N SER A 317 -5.06 -2.51 4.72
CA SER A 317 -5.82 -2.99 3.58
C SER A 317 -7.08 -3.73 4.03
N PRO A 318 -8.08 -3.84 3.15
CA PRO A 318 -9.21 -4.71 3.35
C PRO A 318 -8.79 -6.16 3.59
N LEU A 319 -9.47 -6.83 4.52
CA LEU A 319 -9.41 -8.29 4.65
C LEU A 319 -10.61 -8.92 3.93
N TYR A 320 -10.38 -10.11 3.42
CA TYR A 320 -11.35 -10.90 2.69
C TYR A 320 -11.65 -12.14 3.52
N TYR A 321 -12.89 -12.24 4.01
CA TYR A 321 -13.36 -13.41 4.75
C TYR A 321 -13.80 -14.52 3.79
N THR A 322 -13.32 -15.73 4.05
CA THR A 322 -13.71 -16.94 3.33
C THR A 322 -13.58 -18.17 4.23
N ASN A 323 -13.99 -19.33 3.71
CA ASN A 323 -13.96 -20.60 4.42
C ASN A 323 -13.32 -21.70 3.55
N ARG A 324 -12.61 -22.63 4.19
CA ARG A 324 -11.93 -23.79 3.57
C ARG A 324 -12.83 -24.55 2.60
N GLN A 325 -14.12 -24.66 2.87
CA GLN A 325 -15.06 -25.35 1.98
C GLN A 325 -15.11 -24.77 0.56
N PHE A 326 -14.85 -23.47 0.41
CA PHE A 326 -14.89 -22.78 -0.88
C PHE A 326 -13.55 -22.82 -1.60
N PHE A 327 -12.44 -22.82 -0.84
CA PHE A 327 -11.08 -22.77 -1.39
C PHE A 327 -10.11 -23.70 -0.64
N PRO A 328 -10.32 -25.04 -0.67
CA PRO A 328 -9.60 -25.97 0.19
C PRO A 328 -8.09 -26.01 -0.11
N LYS A 329 -7.70 -26.01 -1.40
CA LYS A 329 -6.29 -25.99 -1.80
C LYS A 329 -5.55 -24.72 -1.40
N GLN A 330 -6.23 -23.58 -1.49
CA GLN A 330 -5.67 -22.29 -1.07
C GLN A 330 -5.52 -22.24 0.45
N TYR A 331 -6.55 -22.68 1.18
CA TYR A 331 -6.49 -22.77 2.64
C TYR A 331 -5.31 -23.65 3.09
N ASP A 332 -5.18 -24.87 2.56
CA ASP A 332 -4.11 -25.80 2.97
C ASP A 332 -2.72 -25.21 2.64
N PHE A 333 -2.59 -24.55 1.49
CA PHE A 333 -1.36 -23.87 1.09
C PHE A 333 -0.99 -22.71 2.03
N ILE A 334 -1.96 -21.87 2.39
CA ILE A 334 -1.74 -20.72 3.26
C ILE A 334 -1.47 -21.18 4.70
N LYS A 335 -2.15 -22.22 5.16
CA LYS A 335 -1.88 -22.83 6.46
C LYS A 335 -0.44 -23.36 6.53
N ASN A 336 0.03 -24.07 5.49
CA ASN A 336 1.42 -24.49 5.41
C ASN A 336 2.38 -23.30 5.48
N ILE A 337 2.08 -22.20 4.78
CA ILE A 337 2.88 -20.98 4.88
C ILE A 337 2.94 -20.44 6.31
N PHE A 338 1.84 -20.48 7.08
CA PHE A 338 1.86 -20.09 8.48
C PHE A 338 2.71 -21.04 9.34
N GLU A 339 2.61 -22.34 9.09
CA GLU A 339 3.26 -23.40 9.87
C GLU A 339 4.76 -23.54 9.59
N GLU A 340 5.20 -23.35 8.35
CA GLU A 340 6.59 -23.50 7.92
C GLU A 340 7.47 -22.30 8.31
N ASN A 341 8.75 -22.54 8.62
CA ASN A 341 9.77 -21.49 8.71
C ASN A 341 10.32 -21.07 7.32
N SER A 342 9.78 -21.67 6.25
CA SER A 342 10.32 -21.59 4.89
C SER A 342 9.96 -20.28 4.18
N THR A 343 10.96 -19.70 3.53
CA THR A 343 10.86 -18.63 2.52
C THR A 343 10.32 -19.19 1.22
N PHE A 344 9.32 -18.53 0.62
CA PHE A 344 8.97 -18.68 -0.80
C PHE A 344 9.23 -17.38 -1.56
#